data_AF-A0A2G8JSJ4-F1
#
_entry.id   AF-A0A2G8JSJ4-F1
#
_cell.length_a   1.000
_cell.length_b   1.000
_cell.length_c   1.000
_cell.angle_alpha   90.00
_cell.angle_beta   90.00
_cell.angle_gamma   90.00
#
_symmetry.space_group_name_H-M   'P 1'
#
loop_
_entity.id
_entity.type
_entity.pdbx_description
1 polymer ?
#
loop_
_entity_poly.entity_id
_entity_poly.type
_entity_poly.pdbx_seq_one_letter_code
_entity_poly.pdbx_strand_id
1 'polypeptide(L)'
;MASARLIGAWKRISCNVVRFHLQCSDLLGTKSGRKFSHFEFSRSFSLSPTVSTSQISSSEIPELADFERKGYGFNTHQELYNFSLQHPDIFWGIFARSRLKWAQDFHEVSDCDLAEGKIKWFSGGKLNVAVNCVDRHKDANPDNVALIWRKTNLAKRKLPI
;
A
#
# COMPACT_ATOMS: atom_id res chain seq x y z
N MET A 1 24.89 -22.96 -28.84
CA MET A 1 25.05 -21.71 -29.62
C MET A 1 23.66 -21.32 -30.09
N ALA A 2 22.99 -20.26 -29.65
CA ALA A 2 23.47 -18.88 -29.53
C ALA A 2 22.97 -18.19 -28.25
N SER A 3 23.87 -17.35 -27.72
CA SER A 3 23.70 -16.40 -26.63
C SER A 3 23.07 -15.12 -27.18
N ALA A 4 22.10 -14.55 -26.46
CA ALA A 4 21.67 -13.18 -26.66
C ALA A 4 21.52 -12.49 -25.29
N ARG A 5 22.63 -11.91 -24.83
CA ARG A 5 22.66 -10.92 -23.74
C ARG A 5 22.10 -9.61 -24.29
N LEU A 6 20.95 -9.16 -23.79
CA LEU A 6 20.47 -7.79 -24.00
C LEU A 6 20.81 -6.95 -22.77
N ILE A 7 22.00 -6.35 -22.82
CA ILE A 7 22.37 -5.19 -22.01
C ILE A 7 21.65 -4.01 -22.66
N GLY A 8 20.52 -3.59 -22.08
CA GLY A 8 19.72 -2.46 -22.54
C GLY A 8 19.71 -1.35 -21.49
N ALA A 9 20.52 -0.32 -21.74
CA ALA A 9 20.58 0.91 -20.96
C ALA A 9 19.21 1.59 -20.89
N TRP A 10 18.70 1.87 -19.68
CA TRP A 10 17.50 2.68 -19.51
C TRP A 10 17.89 4.15 -19.32
N LYS A 11 17.68 4.88 -20.42
CA LYS A 11 17.78 6.32 -20.56
C LYS A 11 16.80 6.98 -19.59
N ARG A 12 17.35 7.85 -18.73
CA ARG A 12 16.73 8.80 -17.81
C ARG A 12 15.33 9.26 -18.28
N ILE A 13 14.26 8.78 -17.65
CA ILE A 13 12.92 9.36 -17.78
C ILE A 13 12.81 10.44 -16.72
N SER A 14 13.03 11.68 -17.16
CA SER A 14 12.63 12.88 -16.43
C SER A 14 11.14 13.08 -16.69
N CYS A 15 10.30 13.14 -15.65
CA CYS A 15 8.97 13.72 -15.75
C CYS A 15 8.43 14.18 -14.39
N ASN A 16 8.34 15.50 -14.32
CA ASN A 16 7.63 16.42 -13.44
C ASN A 16 6.47 15.90 -12.55
N VAL A 17 6.49 16.44 -11.33
CA VAL A 17 5.41 16.70 -10.36
C VAL A 17 4.00 16.43 -10.91
N VAL A 18 3.35 15.39 -10.37
CA VAL A 18 1.91 15.17 -10.51
C VAL A 18 1.26 15.46 -9.16
N ARG A 19 0.42 16.50 -9.13
CA ARG A 19 -0.45 16.92 -8.03
C ARG A 19 -1.66 15.98 -8.01
N PHE A 20 -1.77 15.14 -6.99
CA PHE A 20 -2.95 14.30 -6.80
C PHE A 20 -3.98 15.03 -5.94
N HIS A 21 -5.12 15.39 -6.54
CA HIS A 21 -6.33 15.82 -5.85
C HIS A 21 -7.23 14.59 -5.76
N LEU A 22 -7.38 14.00 -4.57
CA LEU A 22 -8.28 12.87 -4.33
C LEU A 22 -9.66 13.43 -3.97
N GLN A 23 -10.61 13.26 -4.89
CA GLN A 23 -12.02 13.57 -4.66
C GLN A 23 -12.69 12.28 -4.17
N CYS A 24 -13.22 12.34 -2.95
CA CYS A 24 -13.96 11.27 -2.29
C CYS A 24 -15.38 11.22 -2.85
N SER A 25 -15.90 10.05 -3.20
CA SER A 25 -17.32 9.87 -3.51
C SER A 25 -17.78 8.51 -3.02
N ASP A 26 -18.70 8.57 -2.06
CA ASP A 26 -19.44 7.47 -1.45
C ASP A 26 -20.12 6.58 -2.48
N LEU A 27 -20.29 5.29 -2.17
CA LEU A 27 -21.46 4.51 -2.60
C LEU A 27 -21.65 3.29 -1.67
N LEU A 28 -22.58 3.44 -0.73
CA LEU A 28 -23.28 2.35 -0.05
C LEU A 28 -24.28 1.70 -1.03
N GLY A 29 -24.45 0.38 -0.97
CA GLY A 29 -25.57 -0.26 -1.68
C GLY A 29 -25.48 -1.78 -1.79
N THR A 30 -26.25 -2.46 -0.96
CA THR A 30 -26.46 -3.91 -0.92
C THR A 30 -27.29 -4.42 -2.11
N LYS A 31 -27.08 -5.68 -2.57
CA LYS A 31 -28.12 -6.73 -2.73
C LYS A 31 -27.65 -8.00 -3.48
N SER A 32 -27.92 -9.12 -2.81
CA SER A 32 -28.38 -10.44 -3.26
C SER A 32 -27.80 -11.13 -4.52
N GLY A 33 -27.17 -12.28 -4.27
CA GLY A 33 -27.75 -13.58 -4.62
C GLY A 33 -27.79 -13.98 -6.09
N ARG A 34 -26.78 -14.74 -6.54
CA ARG A 34 -26.93 -15.72 -7.63
C ARG A 34 -26.18 -17.01 -7.29
N LYS A 35 -26.93 -18.11 -7.25
CA LYS A 35 -26.45 -19.49 -7.14
C LYS A 35 -25.73 -19.86 -8.44
N PHE A 36 -24.53 -20.41 -8.33
CA PHE A 36 -23.91 -21.22 -9.37
C PHE A 36 -23.68 -22.62 -8.81
N SER A 37 -24.39 -23.57 -9.39
CA SER A 37 -24.28 -25.00 -9.15
C SER A 37 -23.07 -25.58 -9.89
N HIS A 38 -22.40 -26.49 -9.18
CA HIS A 38 -21.59 -27.60 -9.71
C HIS A 38 -20.33 -27.26 -10.52
N PHE A 39 -19.19 -27.21 -9.83
CA PHE A 39 -17.91 -27.57 -10.42
C PHE A 39 -17.14 -28.41 -9.38
N GLU A 40 -17.11 -29.71 -9.60
CA GLU A 40 -16.30 -30.65 -8.83
C GLU A 40 -14.82 -30.41 -9.14
N PHE A 41 -14.08 -29.91 -8.14
CA PHE A 41 -12.64 -30.00 -8.13
C PHE A 41 -12.25 -31.11 -7.17
N SER A 42 -12.11 -32.32 -7.70
CA SER A 42 -11.57 -33.46 -6.97
C SER A 42 -10.06 -33.25 -6.81
N ARG A 43 -9.67 -32.68 -5.67
CA ARG A 43 -8.35 -32.88 -5.06
C ARG A 43 -8.56 -33.08 -3.58
N SER A 44 -8.27 -34.30 -3.12
CA SER A 44 -8.23 -34.70 -1.73
C SER A 44 -7.26 -33.80 -0.97
N PHE A 45 -7.79 -32.78 -0.29
CA PHE A 45 -7.04 -32.03 0.70
C PHE A 45 -7.39 -32.62 2.06
N SER A 46 -6.40 -33.24 2.67
CA SER A 46 -6.46 -33.72 4.05
C SER A 46 -6.95 -32.60 4.96
N LEU A 47 -8.09 -32.80 5.61
CA LEU A 47 -8.62 -31.89 6.62
C LEU A 47 -7.74 -31.99 7.86
N SER A 48 -6.85 -31.02 8.07
CA SER A 48 -6.28 -30.77 9.39
C SER A 48 -7.39 -30.17 10.28
N PRO A 49 -7.72 -30.76 11.44
CA PRO A 49 -8.72 -30.17 12.31
C PRO A 49 -8.09 -29.05 13.14
N THR A 50 -8.89 -27.99 13.36
CA THR A 50 -8.69 -26.90 14.34
C THR A 50 -7.67 -25.82 13.96
N VAL A 51 -8.10 -24.85 13.15
CA VAL A 51 -7.49 -23.51 13.19
C VAL A 51 -8.06 -22.79 14.42
N SER A 52 -7.26 -22.67 15.47
CA SER A 52 -7.55 -21.80 16.61
C SER A 52 -7.55 -20.34 16.16
N THR A 53 -8.42 -19.52 16.78
CA THR A 53 -8.58 -18.07 16.60
C THR A 53 -7.28 -17.24 16.70
N SER A 54 -6.14 -17.83 17.04
CA SER A 54 -4.83 -17.19 17.19
C SER A 54 -4.09 -16.87 15.88
N GLN A 55 -4.63 -17.18 14.70
CA GLN A 55 -3.93 -16.98 13.42
C GLN A 55 -4.55 -15.90 12.53
N ILE A 56 -4.99 -14.79 13.12
CA ILE A 56 -5.12 -13.53 12.39
C ILE A 56 -3.70 -12.95 12.31
N SER A 57 -3.12 -12.93 11.10
CA SER A 57 -1.73 -12.55 10.82
C SER A 57 -1.29 -11.27 11.55
N SER A 58 -0.52 -11.49 12.61
CA SER A 58 0.13 -10.53 13.50
C SER A 58 1.35 -9.93 12.81
N SER A 59 1.15 -9.11 11.79
CA SER A 59 2.28 -8.33 11.26
C SER A 59 2.74 -7.36 12.35
N GLU A 60 3.97 -7.57 12.86
CA GLU A 60 4.59 -6.67 13.82
C GLU A 60 4.69 -5.27 13.21
N ILE A 61 4.32 -4.26 14.00
CA ILE A 61 4.44 -2.85 13.60
C ILE A 61 5.75 -2.34 14.20
N PRO A 62 6.86 -2.27 13.43
CA PRO A 62 8.15 -1.86 13.97
C PRO A 62 8.14 -0.42 14.49
N GLU A 63 7.21 0.41 14.02
CA GLU A 63 7.03 1.79 14.51
C GLU A 63 6.61 1.87 15.98
N LEU A 64 6.09 0.78 16.58
CA LEU A 64 5.75 0.76 18.00
C LEU A 64 6.96 1.12 18.87
N ALA A 65 8.17 0.74 18.46
CA ALA A 65 9.40 1.13 19.16
C ALA A 65 9.66 2.65 19.11
N ASP A 66 9.24 3.34 18.04
CA ASP A 66 9.36 4.81 17.95
C ASP A 66 8.32 5.52 18.80
N PHE A 67 7.13 4.94 18.96
CA PHE A 67 6.13 5.41 19.92
C PHE A 67 6.62 5.23 21.36
N GLU A 68 7.17 4.06 21.69
CA GLU A 68 7.72 3.77 23.01
C GLU A 68 8.87 4.71 23.38
N ARG A 69 9.76 5.02 22.43
CA ARG A 69 10.84 6.01 22.63
C ARG A 69 10.31 7.40 22.98
N LYS A 70 9.13 7.75 22.49
CA LYS A 70 8.44 9.01 22.82
C LYS A 70 7.57 8.90 24.08
N GLY A 71 7.56 7.75 24.75
CA GLY A 71 6.82 7.51 25.99
C GLY A 71 5.38 7.03 25.78
N TYR A 72 5.02 6.57 24.58
CA TYR A 72 3.69 6.04 24.28
C TYR A 72 3.76 4.52 24.11
N GLY A 73 2.97 3.78 24.90
CA GLY A 73 2.86 2.32 24.81
C GLY A 73 1.43 1.90 24.51
N PHE A 74 1.26 0.88 23.68
CA PHE A 74 -0.04 0.34 23.29
C PHE A 74 -0.02 -1.18 23.34
N ASN A 75 -0.96 -1.77 24.06
CA ASN A 75 -1.11 -3.23 24.18
C ASN A 75 -2.21 -3.77 23.29
N THR A 76 -3.16 -2.92 22.91
CA THR A 76 -4.32 -3.30 22.10
C THR A 76 -4.47 -2.42 20.86
N HIS A 77 -5.08 -2.96 19.81
CA HIS A 77 -5.42 -2.18 18.62
C HIS A 77 -6.31 -0.97 18.95
N GLN A 78 -7.22 -1.13 19.92
CA GLN A 78 -8.14 -0.07 20.34
C GLN A 78 -7.39 1.13 20.95
N GLU A 79 -6.35 0.88 21.75
CA GLU A 79 -5.50 1.93 22.32
C GLU A 79 -4.77 2.71 21.23
N LEU A 80 -4.15 1.98 20.28
CA LEU A 80 -3.46 2.60 19.14
C LEU A 80 -4.42 3.42 18.27
N TYR A 81 -5.62 2.89 18.01
CA TYR A 81 -6.65 3.57 17.26
C TYR A 81 -7.12 4.85 17.96
N ASN A 82 -7.43 4.77 19.26
CA ASN A 82 -7.83 5.94 20.05
C ASN A 82 -6.73 7.01 20.05
N PHE A 83 -5.46 6.59 20.14
CA PHE A 83 -4.33 7.51 20.05
C PHE A 83 -4.24 8.20 18.69
N SER A 84 -4.48 7.49 17.58
CA SER A 84 -4.48 8.09 16.23
C SER A 84 -5.51 9.21 16.06
N LEU A 85 -6.62 9.16 16.81
CA LEU A 85 -7.66 10.18 16.81
C LEU A 85 -7.31 11.35 17.73
N GLN A 86 -6.73 11.07 18.89
CA GLN A 86 -6.39 12.09 19.89
C GLN A 86 -5.14 12.89 19.52
N HIS A 87 -4.16 12.23 18.89
CA HIS A 87 -2.85 12.79 18.56
C HIS A 87 -2.47 12.49 17.10
N PRO A 88 -3.24 12.98 16.11
CA PRO A 88 -3.04 12.65 14.70
C PRO A 88 -1.66 13.09 14.18
N ASP A 89 -1.17 14.26 14.56
CA ASP A 89 0.12 14.77 14.08
C ASP A 89 1.30 13.91 14.56
N ILE A 90 1.26 13.45 15.81
CA ILE A 90 2.30 12.58 16.36
C ILE A 90 2.25 11.22 15.66
N PHE A 91 1.04 10.66 15.54
CA PHE A 91 0.81 9.37 14.91
C PHE A 91 1.29 9.35 13.46
N TRP A 92 0.72 10.20 12.61
CA TRP A 92 1.06 10.25 11.19
C TRP A 92 2.47 10.76 10.95
N GLY A 93 2.98 11.65 11.80
CA GLY A 93 4.36 12.14 11.71
C GLY A 93 5.42 11.05 11.94
N ILE A 94 5.14 10.03 12.76
CA ILE A 94 6.03 8.87 12.94
C ILE A 94 5.93 7.95 11.72
N PHE A 95 4.72 7.58 11.33
CA PHE A 95 4.52 6.68 10.18
C PHE A 95 5.09 7.26 8.88
N ALA A 96 4.89 8.55 8.62
CA ALA A 96 5.40 9.20 7.42
C ALA A 96 6.93 9.19 7.35
N ARG A 97 7.63 9.36 8.47
CA ARG A 97 9.11 9.32 8.52
C ARG A 97 9.67 7.91 8.45
N SER A 98 8.98 6.92 9.04
CA SER A 98 9.39 5.51 8.98
C SER A 98 9.17 4.91 7.58
N ARG A 99 7.98 5.13 6.99
CA ARG A 99 7.53 4.39 5.81
C ARG A 99 7.92 5.02 4.49
N LEU A 100 8.17 6.33 4.45
CA LEU A 100 8.50 7.07 3.24
C LEU A 100 9.91 7.65 3.30
N LYS A 101 10.60 7.61 2.17
CA LYS A 101 11.88 8.28 1.96
C LYS A 101 11.64 9.70 1.49
N TRP A 102 11.97 10.65 2.35
CA TRP A 102 11.91 12.09 2.09
C TRP A 102 13.25 12.58 1.56
N ALA A 103 13.20 13.43 0.53
CA ALA A 103 14.37 14.19 0.08
C ALA A 103 14.59 15.43 0.97
N GLN A 104 13.50 16.02 1.45
CA GLN A 104 13.48 17.07 2.46
C GLN A 104 12.38 16.73 3.46
N ASP A 105 12.70 16.71 4.76
CA ASP A 105 11.72 16.41 5.81
C ASP A 105 10.67 17.53 5.91
N PHE A 106 9.48 17.17 6.38
CA PHE A 106 8.38 18.11 6.61
C PHE A 106 8.49 18.74 8.01
N HIS A 107 7.98 19.96 8.17
CA HIS A 107 7.95 20.67 9.45
C HIS A 107 6.56 20.63 10.11
N GLU A 108 5.50 20.45 9.34
CA GLU A 108 4.12 20.39 9.82
C GLU A 108 3.43 19.15 9.21
N VAL A 109 2.70 18.39 10.04
CA VAL A 109 2.11 17.10 9.64
C VAL A 109 0.77 17.30 8.97
N SER A 110 -0.12 18.10 9.57
CA SER A 110 -1.43 18.38 9.02
C SER A 110 -1.88 19.83 9.28
N ASP A 111 -2.50 20.43 8.28
CA ASP A 111 -3.21 21.72 8.35
C ASP A 111 -4.52 21.48 7.58
N CYS A 112 -5.54 21.02 8.31
CA CYS A 112 -6.80 20.57 7.74
C CYS A 112 -7.98 21.32 8.37
N ASP A 113 -8.73 22.03 7.53
CA ASP A 113 -10.03 22.62 7.81
C ASP A 113 -11.03 22.13 6.77
N LEU A 114 -11.95 21.27 7.19
CA LEU A 114 -13.00 20.72 6.33
C LEU A 114 -14.10 21.73 6.00
N ALA A 115 -14.33 22.72 6.86
CA ALA A 115 -15.34 23.76 6.62
C ALA A 115 -14.87 24.72 5.51
N GLU A 116 -13.58 25.03 5.50
CA GLU A 116 -12.95 25.87 4.46
C GLU A 116 -12.42 25.08 3.26
N GLY A 117 -12.48 23.73 3.31
CA GLY A 117 -11.95 22.86 2.26
C GLY A 117 -10.41 22.91 2.12
N LYS A 118 -9.71 23.34 3.16
CA LYS A 118 -8.24 23.37 3.21
C LYS A 118 -7.75 22.05 3.75
N ILE A 119 -7.02 21.28 2.95
CA ILE A 119 -6.43 20.00 3.38
C ILE A 119 -4.98 19.99 2.93
N LYS A 120 -4.06 20.13 3.89
CA LYS A 120 -2.62 20.00 3.66
C LYS A 120 -2.04 18.96 4.59
N TRP A 121 -1.19 18.11 4.02
CA TRP A 121 -0.45 17.10 4.74
C TRP A 121 1.04 17.23 4.42
N PHE A 122 1.86 17.10 5.45
CA PHE A 122 3.32 17.10 5.38
C PHE A 122 3.90 18.37 4.71
N SER A 123 3.48 19.54 5.18
CA SER A 123 3.91 20.84 4.65
C SER A 123 5.44 20.99 4.71
N GLY A 124 6.01 21.51 3.62
CA GLY A 124 7.44 21.68 3.43
C GLY A 124 8.23 20.40 3.11
N GLY A 125 7.60 19.23 3.24
CA GLY A 125 8.21 17.96 2.85
C GLY A 125 8.35 17.84 1.34
N LYS A 126 9.48 17.29 0.88
CA LYS A 126 9.69 16.94 -0.53
C LYS A 126 10.05 15.47 -0.64
N LEU A 127 9.36 14.76 -1.51
CA LEU A 127 9.63 13.37 -1.83
C LEU A 127 9.49 13.13 -3.33
N ASN A 128 10.06 12.02 -3.79
CA ASN A 128 9.86 11.53 -5.14
C ASN A 128 9.15 10.16 -5.10
N VAL A 129 8.05 10.04 -5.85
CA VAL A 129 7.23 8.82 -5.89
C VAL A 129 8.01 7.65 -6.50
N ALA A 130 8.74 7.87 -7.60
CA ALA A 130 9.54 6.81 -8.24
C ALA A 130 10.63 6.28 -7.29
N VAL A 131 11.26 7.15 -6.50
CA VAL A 131 12.25 6.74 -5.49
C VAL A 131 11.62 5.84 -4.43
N ASN A 132 10.40 6.14 -4.00
CA ASN A 132 9.68 5.37 -2.99
C ASN A 132 9.09 4.07 -3.55
N CYS A 133 8.59 4.05 -4.78
CA CYS A 133 7.93 2.89 -5.35
C CYS A 133 8.90 1.92 -6.04
N VAL A 134 10.04 2.41 -6.53
CA VAL A 134 10.97 1.63 -7.35
C VAL A 134 12.37 1.65 -6.77
N ASP A 135 13.02 2.82 -6.72
CA ASP A 135 14.47 2.87 -6.48
C ASP A 135 14.87 2.26 -5.14
N ARG A 136 14.17 2.60 -4.04
CA ARG A 136 14.49 2.04 -2.72
C ARG A 136 14.30 0.51 -2.64
N HIS A 137 13.34 -0.03 -3.39
CA HIS A 137 13.04 -1.46 -3.36
C HIS A 137 14.02 -2.23 -4.25
N LYS A 138 14.39 -1.65 -5.38
CA LYS A 138 15.47 -2.15 -6.24
C LYS A 138 16.79 -2.21 -5.48
N ASP A 139 17.13 -1.17 -4.72
CA ASP A 139 18.40 -1.13 -3.97
C ASP A 139 18.45 -2.17 -2.83
N ALA A 140 17.32 -2.43 -2.17
CA ALA A 140 17.24 -3.42 -1.09
C ALA A 140 17.15 -4.87 -1.58
N ASN A 141 16.30 -5.13 -2.57
CA ASN A 141 16.02 -6.47 -3.09
C ASN A 141 15.77 -6.40 -4.61
N PRO A 142 16.83 -6.36 -5.44
CA PRO A 142 16.71 -6.13 -6.88
C PRO A 142 15.97 -7.25 -7.63
N ASP A 143 15.98 -8.48 -7.10
CA ASP A 143 15.38 -9.65 -7.74
C ASP A 143 13.89 -9.84 -7.41
N ASN A 144 13.31 -8.99 -6.56
CA ASN A 144 11.89 -9.08 -6.22
C ASN A 144 11.01 -8.67 -7.40
N VAL A 145 10.02 -9.50 -7.73
CA VAL A 145 9.06 -9.23 -8.81
C VAL A 145 8.21 -8.02 -8.47
N ALA A 146 8.40 -6.90 -9.19
CA ALA A 146 7.64 -5.67 -8.99
C ALA A 146 6.28 -5.67 -9.74
N LEU A 147 6.20 -6.31 -10.90
CA LEU A 147 5.01 -6.31 -11.76
C LEU A 147 4.77 -7.71 -12.35
N ILE A 148 3.62 -8.30 -11.99
CA ILE A 148 3.13 -9.53 -12.63
C ILE A 148 2.17 -9.10 -13.75
N TRP A 149 2.68 -9.04 -14.97
CA TRP A 149 1.87 -8.66 -16.13
C TRP A 149 1.15 -9.86 -16.74
N ARG A 150 -0.18 -9.77 -16.86
CA ARG A 150 -1.01 -10.76 -17.57
C ARG A 150 -1.66 -10.12 -18.80
N LYS A 151 -1.25 -10.55 -19.99
CA LYS A 151 -1.86 -10.10 -21.26
C LYS A 151 -3.19 -10.81 -21.51
N THR A 152 -4.18 -10.09 -22.00
CA THR A 152 -5.43 -10.66 -22.51
C THR A 152 -5.17 -11.47 -23.79
N ASN A 153 -5.70 -12.69 -23.86
CA ASN A 153 -5.64 -13.50 -25.08
C ASN A 153 -6.74 -13.07 -26.06
N LEU A 154 -6.36 -12.39 -27.13
CA LEU A 154 -7.28 -11.85 -28.15
C LEU A 154 -7.77 -12.92 -29.15
N ALA A 155 -7.19 -14.12 -29.17
CA ALA A 155 -7.50 -15.14 -30.19
C ALA A 155 -8.88 -15.81 -30.04
N LYS A 156 -9.63 -15.52 -28.97
CA LYS A 156 -10.95 -16.14 -28.71
C LYS A 156 -12.16 -15.26 -29.00
N ARG A 157 -11.97 -14.05 -29.54
CA ARG A 157 -13.08 -13.17 -29.95
C ARG A 157 -13.25 -13.20 -31.47
N LYS A 158 -13.84 -14.27 -32.00
CA LYS A 158 -14.53 -14.18 -33.30
C LYS A 158 -15.79 -13.37 -33.02
N LEU A 159 -15.78 -12.08 -33.39
CA LEU A 159 -16.99 -11.27 -33.40
C LEU A 159 -17.88 -11.83 -34.52
N PRO A 160 -19.15 -12.18 -34.26
CA PRO A 160 -20.09 -12.46 -35.34
C PRO A 160 -20.28 -11.15 -36.11
N ILE A 161 -20.00 -11.20 -37.41
CA ILE A 161 -20.31 -10.15 -38.39
C ILE A 161 -21.75 -10.34 -38.83
#